data_AF-A0A2V5TIB7-F1
#
_entry.id   AF-A0A2V5TIB7-F1
#
_cell.length_a   1.000
_cell.length_b   1.000
_cell.length_c   1.000
_cell.angle_alpha   90.00
_cell.angle_beta   90.00
_cell.angle_gamma   90.00
#
_symmetry.space_group_name_H-M   'P 1'
#
loop_
_entity.id
_entity.type
_entity.pdbx_description
1 polymer ?
#
loop_
_entity_poly.entity_id
_entity_poly.type
_entity_poly.pdbx_seq_one_letter_code
_entity_poly.pdbx_strand_id
1 'polypeptide(L)'
;MAIDPESPLDKLWQEYGRVFHDFDDLTLARWLAQTLGQLKGRAWRLSHPLLGAYRLAAQIAHDRQIWLQRLATPPPAYTEAACCRAPLLPLLTRDVLESGLVCQHCSATAVPLEEIPAELQSSLKSWAEEYAPVHAVAHWEDRQRKSVGDYDRAYENAARETERLLAQAGAQIAPKFLDFYPAIVWEDQDECMEVRPEDIPL
;
A
#
# COMPACT_ATOMS: atom_id res chain seq x y z
N MET A 1 6.35 18.70 14.70
CA MET A 1 5.03 18.92 15.34
C MET A 1 4.51 17.56 15.74
N ALA A 2 4.17 17.36 17.01
CA ALA A 2 3.49 16.14 17.44
C ALA A 2 2.11 16.16 16.80
N ILE A 3 1.82 15.18 15.95
CA ILE A 3 0.48 14.95 15.41
C ILE A 3 -0.31 14.38 16.58
N ASP A 4 -1.14 15.21 17.21
CA ASP A 4 -2.15 14.72 18.15
C ASP A 4 -3.05 13.76 17.36
N PRO A 5 -3.23 12.49 17.78
CA PRO A 5 -4.06 11.56 17.02
C PRO A 5 -5.52 12.05 17.03
N GLU A 6 -5.92 12.70 15.94
CA GLU A 6 -7.22 13.36 15.80
C GLU A 6 -8.39 12.36 15.78
N SER A 7 -8.14 11.09 15.44
CA SER A 7 -9.16 10.02 15.43
C SER A 7 -8.88 8.89 16.45
N PRO A 8 -9.93 8.17 16.92
CA PRO A 8 -9.76 6.94 17.70
C PRO A 8 -8.91 5.87 16.99
N LEU A 9 -8.94 5.84 15.65
CA LEU A 9 -8.15 4.92 14.84
C LEU A 9 -6.65 5.25 14.93
N ASP A 10 -6.27 6.52 14.91
CA ASP A 10 -4.88 6.94 15.07
C ASP A 10 -4.32 6.54 16.44
N LYS A 11 -5.13 6.67 17.50
CA LYS A 11 -4.75 6.22 18.84
C LYS A 11 -4.52 4.72 18.90
N LEU A 12 -5.36 3.95 18.22
CA LEU A 12 -5.21 2.49 18.13
C LEU A 12 -3.91 2.10 17.41
N TRP A 13 -3.60 2.77 16.30
CA TRP A 13 -2.34 2.52 15.58
C TRP A 13 -1.10 2.91 16.39
N GLN A 14 -1.17 4.00 17.15
CA GLN A 14 -0.10 4.36 18.09
C GLN A 14 0.07 3.30 19.18
N GLU A 15 -1.02 2.75 19.71
CA GLU A 15 -0.98 1.65 20.67
C GLU A 15 -0.32 0.41 20.07
N TYR A 16 -0.71 0.01 18.86
CA TYR A 16 -0.11 -1.14 18.16
C TYR A 16 1.37 -0.92 17.85
N GLY A 17 1.79 0.32 17.57
CA GLY A 17 3.19 0.67 17.33
C GLY A 17 4.08 0.65 18.58
N ARG A 18 3.50 0.66 19.79
CA ARG A 18 4.24 0.83 21.06
C ARG A 18 5.34 -0.21 21.26
N VAL A 19 5.12 -1.46 20.86
CA VAL A 19 6.13 -2.52 20.96
C VAL A 19 7.43 -2.18 20.22
N PHE A 20 7.35 -1.46 19.10
CA PHE A 20 8.50 -1.06 18.30
C PHE A 20 9.15 0.22 18.81
N HIS A 21 8.42 1.06 19.55
CA HIS A 21 9.02 2.17 20.30
C HIS A 21 9.95 1.67 21.41
N ASP A 22 9.59 0.56 22.05
CA ASP A 22 10.38 -0.03 23.14
C ASP A 22 11.65 -0.75 22.64
N PHE A 23 11.75 -1.05 21.34
CA PHE A 23 12.97 -1.62 20.75
C PHE A 23 14.09 -0.58 20.70
N ASP A 24 15.30 -0.98 21.09
CA ASP A 24 16.51 -0.22 20.77
C ASP A 24 16.77 -0.21 19.24
N ASP A 25 17.62 0.72 18.77
CA ASP A 25 17.85 0.92 17.34
C ASP A 25 18.38 -0.34 16.65
N LEU A 26 19.24 -1.14 17.32
CA LEU A 26 19.82 -2.36 16.75
C LEU A 26 18.78 -3.48 16.67
N THR A 27 17.95 -3.63 17.70
CA THR A 27 16.85 -4.60 17.71
C THR A 27 15.83 -4.27 16.62
N LEU A 28 15.45 -3.00 16.49
CA LEU A 28 14.57 -2.53 15.41
C LEU A 28 15.16 -2.76 14.02
N ALA A 29 16.44 -2.42 13.82
CA ALA A 29 17.14 -2.65 12.55
C ALA A 29 17.16 -4.13 12.15
N ARG A 30 17.48 -5.01 13.11
CA ARG A 30 17.50 -6.47 12.88
C ARG A 30 16.12 -7.02 12.59
N TRP A 31 15.12 -6.60 13.34
CA TRP A 31 13.74 -7.04 13.14
C TRP A 31 13.25 -6.65 11.73
N LEU A 32 13.47 -5.41 11.30
CA LEU A 32 13.10 -4.95 9.95
C LEU A 32 13.82 -5.75 8.86
N ALA A 33 15.13 -5.92 8.98
CA ALA A 33 15.92 -6.67 7.99
C ALA A 33 15.46 -8.14 7.90
N GLN A 34 15.17 -8.79 9.03
CA GLN A 34 14.67 -10.16 9.07
C GLN A 34 13.27 -10.26 8.47
N THR A 35 12.36 -9.35 8.82
CA THR A 35 10.99 -9.34 8.30
C THR A 35 10.96 -9.10 6.80
N LEU A 36 11.76 -8.16 6.25
CA LEU A 36 11.93 -8.01 4.80
C LEU A 36 12.33 -9.32 4.12
N GLY A 37 13.23 -10.08 4.74
CA GLY A 37 13.63 -11.40 4.23
C GLY A 37 12.45 -12.38 4.12
N GLN A 38 11.47 -12.30 5.02
CA GLN A 38 10.25 -13.12 4.99
C GLN A 38 9.24 -12.66 3.93
N LEU A 39 9.26 -11.37 3.56
CA LEU A 39 8.37 -10.82 2.54
C LEU A 39 8.78 -11.19 1.12
N LYS A 40 10.02 -11.64 0.91
CA LYS A 40 10.54 -11.92 -0.43
C LYS A 40 9.72 -12.97 -1.18
N GLY A 41 9.51 -12.73 -2.47
CA GLY A 41 8.98 -13.67 -3.44
C GLY A 41 7.45 -13.73 -3.51
N ARG A 42 6.74 -12.75 -2.94
CA ARG A 42 5.28 -12.72 -2.93
C ARG A 42 4.73 -11.32 -3.17
N ALA A 43 3.56 -11.27 -3.80
CA ALA A 43 2.69 -10.11 -3.82
C ALA A 43 1.79 -10.15 -2.58
N TRP A 44 1.99 -9.21 -1.65
CA TRP A 44 1.31 -9.20 -0.36
C TRP A 44 0.12 -8.26 -0.38
N ARG A 45 -0.99 -8.73 0.20
CA ARG A 45 -2.09 -7.86 0.61
C ARG A 45 -1.61 -6.85 1.63
N LEU A 46 -2.02 -5.59 1.47
CA LEU A 46 -1.75 -4.54 2.45
C LEU A 46 -2.35 -4.90 3.83
N SER A 47 -3.50 -5.56 3.85
CA SER A 47 -4.17 -6.05 5.05
C SER A 47 -3.43 -7.17 5.81
N HIS A 48 -2.38 -7.78 5.22
CA HIS A 48 -1.74 -8.93 5.84
C HIS A 48 -1.09 -8.54 7.19
N PRO A 49 -1.34 -9.26 8.30
CA PRO A 49 -0.89 -8.85 9.64
C PRO A 49 0.63 -8.60 9.77
N LEU A 50 1.45 -9.42 9.09
CA LEU A 50 2.89 -9.22 9.05
C LEU A 50 3.28 -7.90 8.35
N LEU A 51 2.54 -7.50 7.31
CA LEU A 51 2.77 -6.22 6.61
C LEU A 51 2.33 -5.05 7.47
N GLY A 52 1.20 -5.16 8.17
CA GLY A 52 0.76 -4.16 9.14
C GLY A 52 1.81 -3.94 10.24
N ALA A 53 2.32 -5.03 10.83
CA ALA A 53 3.40 -4.96 11.81
C ALA A 53 4.69 -4.36 11.23
N TYR A 54 5.04 -4.75 10.00
CA TYR A 54 6.19 -4.20 9.29
C TYR A 54 6.07 -2.69 9.09
N ARG A 55 4.92 -2.21 8.61
CA ARG A 55 4.68 -0.79 8.34
C ARG A 55 4.78 0.07 9.61
N LEU A 56 4.22 -0.40 10.72
CA LEU A 56 4.36 0.29 12.02
C LEU A 56 5.82 0.42 12.45
N ALA A 57 6.57 -0.69 12.40
CA ALA A 57 8.00 -0.68 12.71
C ALA A 57 8.79 0.21 11.75
N ALA A 58 8.44 0.20 10.46
CA ALA A 58 9.11 0.94 9.40
C ALA A 58 8.92 2.45 9.54
N GLN A 59 7.73 2.91 9.97
CA GLN A 59 7.46 4.33 10.25
C GLN A 59 8.31 4.81 11.44
N ILE A 60 8.32 4.07 12.54
CA ILE A 60 9.16 4.39 13.71
C ILE A 60 10.65 4.38 13.33
N ALA A 61 11.07 3.43 12.50
CA ALA A 61 12.44 3.35 12.02
C ALA A 61 12.81 4.47 11.04
N HIS A 62 11.85 4.96 10.26
CA HIS A 62 12.02 6.13 9.41
C HIS A 62 12.26 7.36 10.28
N ASP A 63 11.45 7.59 11.32
CA ASP A 63 11.62 8.71 12.24
C ASP A 63 12.99 8.68 12.94
N ARG A 64 13.45 7.48 13.32
CA ARG A 64 14.77 7.23 13.94
C ARG A 64 15.92 7.12 12.94
N GLN A 65 15.64 7.23 11.64
CA GLN A 65 16.62 7.12 10.55
C GLN A 65 17.45 5.82 10.58
N ILE A 66 16.86 4.71 11.04
CA ILE A 66 17.55 3.44 11.35
C ILE A 66 18.40 2.94 10.17
N TRP A 67 17.89 3.01 8.94
CA TRP A 67 18.63 2.54 7.77
C TRP A 67 19.88 3.37 7.46
N LEU A 68 19.88 4.67 7.77
CA LEU A 68 21.04 5.54 7.60
C LEU A 68 22.14 5.26 8.63
N GLN A 69 21.77 4.69 9.78
CA GLN A 69 22.72 4.33 10.84
C GLN A 69 23.52 3.06 10.51
N ARG A 70 23.09 2.26 9.52
CA ARG A 70 23.77 1.03 9.05
C ARG A 70 23.99 -0.03 10.15
N LEU A 71 23.05 -0.13 11.09
CA LEU A 71 23.11 -1.07 12.22
C LEU A 71 22.80 -2.53 11.85
N ALA A 72 22.07 -2.75 10.75
CA ALA A 72 21.79 -4.05 10.18
C ALA A 72 21.91 -4.01 8.66
N THR A 73 22.30 -5.14 8.06
CA THR A 73 22.38 -5.27 6.60
C THR A 73 21.00 -5.60 6.04
N PRO A 74 20.45 -4.80 5.12
CA PRO A 74 19.20 -5.14 4.46
C PRO A 74 19.37 -6.38 3.59
N PRO A 75 18.30 -7.16 3.34
CA PRO A 75 18.40 -8.33 2.48
C PRO A 75 18.89 -7.92 1.07
N PRO A 76 19.89 -8.60 0.48
CA PRO A 76 20.58 -8.11 -0.72
C PRO A 76 19.71 -7.88 -1.97
N ALA A 77 18.52 -8.49 -2.02
CA ALA A 77 17.61 -8.37 -3.15
C ALA A 77 16.81 -7.05 -3.15
N TYR A 78 16.80 -6.32 -2.04
CA TYR A 78 16.08 -5.05 -1.91
C TYR A 78 17.01 -3.90 -2.24
N THR A 79 16.70 -3.17 -3.31
CA THR A 79 17.41 -1.95 -3.70
C THR A 79 17.11 -0.82 -2.73
N GLU A 80 17.95 0.22 -2.71
CA GLU A 80 17.72 1.41 -1.90
C GLU A 80 16.63 2.29 -2.56
N ALA A 81 15.59 2.65 -1.81
CA ALA A 81 14.54 3.55 -2.27
C ALA A 81 15.05 5.00 -2.33
N ALA A 82 14.82 5.70 -3.44
CA ALA A 82 15.31 7.07 -3.64
C ALA A 82 14.72 8.07 -2.61
N CYS A 83 13.49 7.86 -2.17
CA CYS A 83 12.76 8.78 -1.30
C CYS A 83 13.32 8.87 0.13
N CYS A 84 13.77 7.76 0.72
CA CYS A 84 14.16 7.70 2.13
C CYS A 84 15.39 6.82 2.41
N ARG A 85 15.98 6.24 1.38
CA ARG A 85 17.16 5.36 1.48
C ARG A 85 16.94 4.06 2.27
N ALA A 86 15.69 3.73 2.57
CA ALA A 86 15.32 2.43 3.11
C ALA A 86 15.30 1.35 2.00
N PRO A 87 15.34 0.05 2.33
CA PRO A 87 15.13 -1.01 1.36
C PRO A 87 13.77 -0.88 0.68
N LEU A 88 13.73 -0.95 -0.65
CA LEU A 88 12.54 -0.70 -1.45
C LEU A 88 11.49 -1.80 -1.27
N LEU A 89 10.40 -1.45 -0.60
CA LEU A 89 9.18 -2.24 -0.54
C LEU A 89 8.05 -1.37 -1.12
N PRO A 90 7.73 -1.51 -2.42
CA PRO A 90 6.72 -0.69 -3.08
C PRO A 90 5.31 -1.18 -2.77
N LEU A 91 4.36 -0.25 -2.75
CA LEU A 91 2.92 -0.49 -2.65
C LEU A 91 2.24 0.02 -3.92
N LEU A 92 1.46 -0.87 -4.54
CA LEU A 92 0.51 -0.54 -5.60
C LEU A 92 -0.84 -0.15 -4.98
N THR A 93 -1.33 1.03 -5.30
CA THR A 93 -2.67 1.53 -4.92
C THR A 93 -3.49 1.83 -6.17
N ARG A 94 -4.77 2.15 -5.98
CA ARG A 94 -5.63 2.68 -7.06
C ARG A 94 -5.11 3.98 -7.69
N ASP A 95 -4.41 4.82 -6.91
CA ASP A 95 -3.89 6.12 -7.32
C ASP A 95 -2.51 6.02 -8.01
N VAL A 96 -2.20 4.89 -8.65
CA VAL A 96 -0.88 4.63 -9.25
C VAL A 96 -0.55 5.60 -10.39
N LEU A 97 -1.56 6.20 -11.03
CA LEU A 97 -1.37 7.17 -12.11
C LEU A 97 -0.86 8.51 -11.60
N GLU A 98 -1.30 8.90 -10.40
CA GLU A 98 -0.95 10.15 -9.75
C GLU A 98 0.29 10.00 -8.86
N SER A 99 0.36 8.89 -8.12
CA SER A 99 1.34 8.70 -7.03
C SER A 99 2.51 7.79 -7.39
N GLY A 100 2.41 6.99 -8.46
CA GLY A 100 3.32 5.89 -8.73
C GLY A 100 3.19 4.78 -7.68
N LEU A 101 4.27 4.02 -7.44
CA LEU A 101 4.32 3.07 -6.33
C LEU A 101 4.72 3.78 -5.04
N VAL A 102 4.02 3.49 -3.94
CA VAL A 102 4.19 4.17 -2.65
C VAL A 102 5.19 3.43 -1.75
N CYS A 103 6.03 4.18 -1.03
CA CYS A 103 7.01 3.61 -0.10
C CYS A 103 6.37 3.13 1.21
N GLN A 104 6.59 1.87 1.59
CA GLN A 104 6.12 1.35 2.89
C GLN A 104 6.85 1.90 4.13
N HIS A 105 7.87 2.74 3.96
CA HIS A 105 8.62 3.32 5.08
C HIS A 105 8.23 4.77 5.37
N CYS A 106 8.02 5.58 4.33
CA CYS A 106 7.80 7.02 4.46
C CYS A 106 6.55 7.53 3.73
N SER A 107 5.79 6.64 3.08
CA SER A 107 4.57 6.97 2.31
C SER A 107 4.76 7.94 1.13
N ALA A 108 5.98 8.37 0.82
CA ALA A 108 6.28 9.10 -0.40
C ALA A 108 6.29 8.16 -1.63
N THR A 109 6.27 8.74 -2.84
CA THR A 109 6.50 8.00 -4.08
C THR A 109 7.86 7.32 -4.04
N ALA A 110 7.84 5.99 -4.10
CA ALA A 110 9.02 5.14 -4.16
C ALA A 110 9.50 4.93 -5.60
N VAL A 111 8.54 4.77 -6.53
CA VAL A 111 8.81 4.59 -7.96
C VAL A 111 7.75 5.39 -8.75
N PRO A 112 8.13 6.49 -9.42
CA PRO A 112 7.23 7.23 -10.31
C PRO A 112 6.69 6.35 -11.43
N LEU A 113 5.50 6.67 -11.97
CA LEU A 113 4.84 5.88 -13.02
C LEU A 113 5.75 5.68 -14.25
N GLU A 114 6.49 6.71 -14.63
CA GLU A 114 7.44 6.71 -15.75
C GLU A 114 8.66 5.80 -15.53
N GLU A 115 9.00 5.49 -14.27
CA GLU A 115 10.09 4.60 -13.90
C GLU A 115 9.62 3.16 -13.65
N ILE A 116 8.31 2.91 -13.58
CA ILE A 116 7.76 1.55 -13.56
C ILE A 116 8.14 0.83 -14.87
N PRO A 117 8.53 -0.46 -14.84
CA PRO A 117 8.85 -1.22 -16.03
C PRO A 117 7.82 -1.06 -17.15
N ALA A 118 8.29 -0.71 -18.35
CA ALA A 118 7.42 -0.32 -19.48
C ALA A 118 6.39 -1.41 -19.86
N GLU A 119 6.74 -2.68 -19.67
CA GLU A 119 5.85 -3.82 -19.91
C GLU A 119 4.68 -3.92 -18.91
N LEU A 120 4.79 -3.31 -17.73
CA LEU A 120 3.71 -3.26 -16.74
C LEU A 120 2.85 -2.01 -16.89
N GLN A 121 3.41 -0.90 -17.39
CA GLN A 121 2.75 0.40 -17.46
C GLN A 121 1.41 0.37 -18.22
N SER A 122 1.33 -0.35 -19.34
CA SER A 122 0.10 -0.42 -20.14
C SER A 122 -1.04 -1.10 -19.37
N SER A 123 -0.75 -2.23 -18.73
CA SER A 123 -1.73 -2.95 -17.92
C SER A 123 -2.16 -2.17 -16.68
N LEU A 124 -1.23 -1.44 -16.05
CA LEU A 124 -1.53 -0.58 -14.90
C LEU A 124 -2.41 0.60 -15.30
N LYS A 125 -2.09 1.27 -16.41
CA LYS A 125 -2.88 2.38 -16.95
C LYS A 125 -4.30 1.95 -17.26
N SER A 126 -4.45 0.87 -18.01
CA SER A 126 -5.77 0.33 -18.33
C SER A 126 -6.57 -0.01 -17.08
N TRP A 127 -5.96 -0.64 -16.09
CA TRP A 127 -6.65 -1.00 -14.85
C TRP A 127 -7.05 0.23 -14.03
N ALA A 128 -6.16 1.20 -13.86
CA ALA A 128 -6.44 2.40 -13.07
C ALA A 128 -7.48 3.31 -13.76
N GLU A 129 -7.43 3.42 -15.09
CA GLU A 129 -8.44 4.14 -15.89
C GLU A 129 -9.83 3.47 -15.81
N GLU A 130 -9.88 2.14 -15.69
CA GLU A 130 -11.12 1.39 -15.47
C GLU A 130 -11.62 1.56 -14.02
N TYR A 131 -10.72 1.62 -13.05
CA TYR A 131 -11.03 1.78 -11.62
C TYR A 131 -11.57 3.18 -11.28
N ALA A 132 -10.97 4.23 -11.83
CA ALA A 132 -11.30 5.62 -11.50
C ALA A 132 -12.81 5.96 -11.59
N PRO A 133 -13.53 5.65 -12.68
CA PRO A 133 -14.96 5.95 -12.77
C PRO A 133 -15.83 5.11 -11.82
N VAL A 134 -15.38 3.91 -11.43
CA VAL A 134 -16.07 3.04 -10.46
C VAL A 134 -15.98 3.66 -9.06
N HIS A 135 -14.76 4.02 -8.64
CA HIS A 135 -14.52 4.70 -7.36
C HIS A 135 -15.23 6.06 -7.28
N ALA A 136 -15.31 6.78 -8.40
CA ALA A 136 -15.94 8.09 -8.45
C ALA A 136 -17.43 8.07 -8.06
N VAL A 137 -18.11 6.91 -8.12
CA VAL A 137 -19.52 6.77 -7.71
C VAL A 137 -19.73 7.18 -6.25
N ALA A 138 -18.81 6.82 -5.35
CA ALA A 138 -18.87 7.23 -3.94
C ALA A 138 -18.83 8.76 -3.75
N HIS A 139 -18.19 9.46 -4.69
CA HIS A 139 -17.96 10.90 -4.66
C HIS A 139 -18.91 11.70 -5.55
N TRP A 140 -19.95 11.08 -6.12
CA TRP A 140 -20.93 11.78 -6.95
C TRP A 140 -21.66 12.88 -6.18
N GLU A 141 -21.78 14.05 -6.79
CA GLU A 141 -22.59 15.15 -6.28
C GLU A 141 -24.09 14.87 -6.44
N ASP A 142 -24.93 15.60 -5.69
CA ASP A 142 -26.41 15.47 -5.71
C ASP A 142 -27.01 15.46 -7.11
N ARG A 143 -26.45 16.27 -8.03
CA ARG A 143 -26.93 16.34 -9.42
C ARG A 143 -26.67 15.02 -10.16
N GLN A 144 -25.51 14.39 -9.96
CA GLN A 144 -25.16 13.11 -10.56
C GLN A 144 -25.99 11.99 -9.94
N ARG A 145 -26.16 12.00 -8.60
CA ARG A 145 -27.01 11.04 -7.88
C ARG A 145 -28.47 11.08 -8.35
N LYS A 146 -29.03 12.26 -8.61
CA LYS A 146 -30.39 12.42 -9.15
C LYS A 146 -30.52 12.04 -10.62
N SER A 147 -29.40 12.01 -11.37
CA SER A 147 -29.40 11.61 -12.78
C SER A 147 -29.53 10.10 -12.96
N VAL A 148 -29.14 9.33 -11.94
CA VAL A 148 -29.44 7.91 -11.83
C VAL A 148 -30.75 7.74 -11.06
N GLY A 149 -31.65 6.89 -11.56
CA GLY A 149 -32.95 6.68 -10.89
C GLY A 149 -32.84 6.02 -9.51
N ASP A 150 -31.74 5.30 -9.27
CA ASP A 150 -31.45 4.56 -8.04
C ASP A 150 -29.94 4.63 -7.76
N TYR A 151 -29.55 5.53 -6.86
CA TYR A 151 -28.15 5.72 -6.49
C TYR A 151 -27.62 4.56 -5.65
N ASP A 152 -28.42 4.02 -4.73
CA ASP A 152 -28.01 2.93 -3.85
C ASP A 152 -27.62 1.70 -4.70
N ARG A 153 -28.43 1.38 -5.71
CA ARG A 153 -28.09 0.33 -6.67
C ARG A 153 -26.84 0.64 -7.50
N ALA A 154 -26.63 1.89 -7.91
CA ALA A 154 -25.42 2.27 -8.64
C ALA A 154 -24.16 2.13 -7.75
N TYR A 155 -24.26 2.54 -6.49
CA TYR A 155 -23.21 2.40 -5.49
C TYR A 155 -22.89 0.93 -5.20
N GLU A 156 -23.91 0.09 -4.96
CA GLU A 156 -23.72 -1.35 -4.76
C GLU A 156 -23.05 -2.05 -5.96
N ASN A 157 -23.46 -1.69 -7.19
CA ASN A 157 -22.83 -2.25 -8.39
C ASN A 157 -21.37 -1.82 -8.50
N ALA A 158 -21.08 -0.56 -8.18
CA ALA A 158 -19.72 -0.04 -8.17
C ALA A 158 -18.87 -0.73 -7.09
N ALA A 159 -19.41 -1.00 -5.90
CA ALA A 159 -18.69 -1.72 -4.85
C ALA A 159 -18.27 -3.13 -5.30
N ARG A 160 -19.19 -3.88 -5.92
CA ARG A 160 -18.89 -5.21 -6.50
C ARG A 160 -17.85 -5.14 -7.62
N GLU A 161 -17.88 -4.07 -8.41
CA GLU A 161 -16.89 -3.87 -9.47
C GLU A 161 -15.52 -3.48 -8.90
N THR A 162 -15.49 -2.70 -7.82
CA THR A 162 -14.28 -2.43 -7.04
C THR A 162 -13.68 -3.73 -6.49
N GLU A 163 -14.48 -4.62 -5.91
CA GLU A 163 -14.02 -5.95 -5.46
C GLU A 163 -13.35 -6.72 -6.61
N ARG A 164 -13.99 -6.76 -7.78
CA ARG A 164 -13.46 -7.44 -8.97
C ARG A 164 -12.13 -6.83 -9.43
N LEU A 165 -12.04 -5.50 -9.47
CA LEU A 165 -10.85 -4.80 -9.93
C LEU A 165 -9.70 -4.92 -8.94
N LEU A 166 -9.96 -4.89 -7.63
CA LEU A 166 -8.95 -5.16 -6.60
C LEU A 166 -8.47 -6.62 -6.66
N ALA A 167 -9.36 -7.59 -6.86
CA ALA A 167 -9.00 -8.98 -7.08
C ALA A 167 -8.10 -9.14 -8.34
N GLN A 168 -8.44 -8.45 -9.43
CA GLN A 168 -7.61 -8.42 -10.63
C GLN A 168 -6.23 -7.82 -10.36
N ALA A 169 -6.15 -6.73 -9.59
CA ALA A 169 -4.88 -6.13 -9.20
C ALA A 169 -4.00 -7.14 -8.45
N GLY A 170 -4.55 -7.81 -7.43
CA GLY A 170 -3.83 -8.79 -6.62
C GLY A 170 -3.45 -10.08 -7.35
N ALA A 171 -4.33 -10.60 -8.22
CA ALA A 171 -4.14 -11.90 -8.87
C ALA A 171 -3.39 -11.82 -10.21
N GLN A 172 -3.48 -10.71 -10.93
CA GLN A 172 -2.98 -10.61 -12.32
C GLN A 172 -1.93 -9.52 -12.52
N ILE A 173 -1.97 -8.42 -11.76
CA ILE A 173 -1.08 -7.27 -11.95
C ILE A 173 0.09 -7.33 -10.97
N ALA A 174 -0.18 -7.36 -9.66
CA ALA A 174 0.83 -7.36 -8.62
C ALA A 174 1.86 -8.50 -8.78
N PRO A 175 1.51 -9.75 -9.13
CA PRO A 175 2.51 -10.81 -9.27
C PRO A 175 3.57 -10.53 -10.34
N LYS A 176 3.24 -9.77 -11.40
CA LYS A 176 4.17 -9.41 -12.47
C LYS A 176 5.29 -8.46 -12.00
N PHE A 177 5.08 -7.73 -10.91
CA PHE A 177 6.12 -6.89 -10.30
C PHE A 177 7.25 -7.73 -9.70
N LEU A 178 7.04 -9.02 -9.42
CA LEU A 178 8.05 -9.88 -8.80
C LEU A 178 9.25 -10.19 -9.71
N ASP A 179 9.12 -9.94 -11.02
CA ASP A 179 10.23 -10.02 -11.96
C ASP A 179 11.22 -8.85 -11.79
N PHE A 180 10.79 -7.76 -11.12
CA PHE A 180 11.54 -6.52 -10.97
C PHE A 180 11.87 -6.17 -9.52
N TYR A 181 10.98 -6.55 -8.60
CA TYR A 181 11.10 -6.24 -7.17
C TYR A 181 11.09 -7.53 -6.36
N PRO A 182 11.87 -7.61 -5.27
CA PRO A 182 11.90 -8.80 -4.42
C PRO A 182 10.55 -9.12 -3.77
N ALA A 183 9.71 -8.10 -3.57
CA ALA A 183 8.34 -8.21 -3.08
C ALA A 183 7.55 -6.97 -3.52
N ILE A 184 6.24 -7.06 -3.56
CA ILE A 184 5.31 -5.95 -3.82
C ILE A 184 4.16 -6.04 -2.82
N VAL A 185 3.66 -4.91 -2.37
CA VAL A 185 2.41 -4.81 -1.61
C VAL A 185 1.32 -4.26 -2.52
N TRP A 186 0.08 -4.68 -2.36
CA TRP A 186 -1.05 -4.12 -3.09
C TRP A 186 -2.21 -3.80 -2.14
N GLU A 187 -2.88 -2.68 -2.39
CA GLU A 187 -4.06 -2.24 -1.66
C GLU A 187 -5.23 -3.19 -1.94
N ASP A 188 -5.77 -3.83 -0.90
CA ASP A 188 -6.85 -4.81 -1.00
C ASP A 188 -8.13 -4.35 -0.30
N GLN A 189 -8.35 -3.02 -0.26
CA GLN A 189 -9.54 -2.41 0.32
C GLN A 189 -9.83 -1.06 -0.35
N ASP A 190 -11.07 -0.60 -0.25
CA ASP A 190 -11.49 0.75 -0.64
C ASP A 190 -12.55 1.25 0.34
N GLU A 191 -12.12 2.15 1.23
CA GLU A 191 -12.99 2.70 2.30
C GLU A 191 -14.16 3.52 1.74
N CYS A 192 -14.00 4.18 0.59
CA CYS A 192 -15.09 4.97 -0.01
C CYS A 192 -16.18 4.07 -0.58
N MET A 193 -15.82 2.86 -0.99
CA MET A 193 -16.72 1.86 -1.56
C MET A 193 -17.17 0.82 -0.53
N GLU A 194 -16.80 0.98 0.74
CA GLU A 194 -17.03 0.02 1.84
C GLU A 194 -16.49 -1.40 1.55
N VAL A 195 -15.54 -1.53 0.62
CA VAL A 195 -14.92 -2.81 0.24
C VAL A 195 -13.78 -3.12 1.20
N ARG A 196 -13.86 -4.27 1.85
CA ARG A 196 -12.89 -4.73 2.85
C ARG A 196 -12.00 -5.84 2.31
N PRO A 197 -10.86 -6.11 2.97
CA PRO A 197 -9.98 -7.21 2.59
C PRO A 197 -10.68 -8.57 2.45
N GLU A 198 -11.63 -8.88 3.34
CA GLU A 198 -12.40 -10.13 3.33
C GLU A 198 -13.32 -10.30 2.12
N ASP A 199 -13.68 -9.21 1.43
CA ASP A 199 -14.58 -9.24 0.27
C ASP A 199 -13.84 -9.63 -1.02
N ILE A 200 -12.51 -9.49 -1.04
CA ILE A 200 -11.70 -9.73 -2.24
C ILE A 200 -11.41 -11.23 -2.42
N PRO A 201 -11.92 -11.90 -3.46
CA PRO A 201 -11.58 -13.29 -3.75
C PRO A 201 -10.15 -13.45 -4.27
N LEU A 202 -9.46 -14.53 -3.88
CA LEU A 202 -8.13 -14.93 -4.40
C LEU A 202 -8.22 -16.20 -5.23
#